data_AF-A0A812WYW2-F1
#
_entry.id   AF-A0A812WYW2-F1
#
_cell.length_a   1.000
_cell.length_b   1.000
_cell.length_c   1.000
_cell.angle_alpha   90.00
_cell.angle_beta   90.00
_cell.angle_gamma   90.00
#
_symmetry.space_group_name_H-M   'P 1'
#
loop_
_entity.id
_entity.type
_entity.pdbx_description
1 polymer ?
#
loop_
_entity_poly.entity_id
_entity_poly.type
_entity_poly.pdbx_seq_one_letter_code
_entity_poly.pdbx_strand_id
1 'polypeptide(L)'
;FSMPVHWVRESAHDGYFTVESDRSRVAQVMQTAFESKIASLRIEEQTKQRTQLFRYLLAGKSRLLGLPTPGLTPESFPKYFGFDSLESALKQKTGMVATACAVLTENTATLRWLAKAGAELNPQLPGIMEVGLTRGWTPLHLAVSHCSDPGIVQELLNLRANPNSCNRGGMPALGCCTSVAAVDLMLFHRADANFCQQPGGLTPLALSTTLCAPPSVVRRLLQARADPNGRGCGIGHAALSMLAISANGNPNLAEHVQILLAAGADVNQGGHPQGPVRVYELLCRFFATFPWFRLGEKLALVEVFAAEASSTALGVASLLGREQLVQLLLEANGDPWVVPAVFDSYACPRAEEVVVIDFGLTHIFQSPGSAEAFLFGHEEEGERSRLRVGARHIRAPEVILGLDRGCVADLWSLGCLLYTLYTGERLFPVHDEMAHLAAIERITEQRVPRAMTRNVPERILEKGVTFESDGRLAWPQCAADEEQVQEIEDMPTLHESVLSRHDIFLSFLQGLLEIDPCRRMTATTALQHPFLHKDGLTQFDRDE
;
A
#
# COMPACT_ATOMS: atom_id res chain seq x y z
N PHE A 1 -8.14 7.75 -11.56
CA PHE A 1 -8.13 6.35 -12.01
C PHE A 1 -6.70 5.79 -11.94
N SER A 2 -6.21 5.48 -10.75
CA SER A 2 -5.11 4.54 -10.60
C SER A 2 -5.69 3.16 -10.89
N MET A 3 -5.44 2.62 -12.09
CA MET A 3 -5.92 1.27 -12.41
C MET A 3 -5.37 0.28 -11.37
N PRO A 4 -6.19 -0.63 -10.82
CA PRO A 4 -5.67 -1.71 -10.00
C PRO A 4 -4.55 -2.43 -10.76
N VAL A 5 -3.41 -2.66 -10.11
CA VAL A 5 -2.17 -3.19 -10.70
C VAL A 5 -2.39 -4.47 -11.54
N HIS A 6 -3.45 -5.21 -11.23
CA HIS A 6 -3.86 -6.42 -11.96
C HIS A 6 -4.30 -6.16 -13.42
N TRP A 7 -5.04 -5.08 -13.70
CA TRP A 7 -5.63 -4.83 -15.03
C TRP A 7 -4.67 -4.15 -16.02
N VAL A 8 -3.48 -3.76 -15.56
CA VAL A 8 -2.40 -3.30 -16.44
C VAL A 8 -1.70 -4.50 -17.11
N ARG A 9 -1.73 -5.66 -16.44
CA ARG A 9 -1.04 -6.89 -16.85
C ARG A 9 -1.98 -7.88 -17.54
N GLU A 10 -3.23 -7.98 -17.08
CA GLU A 10 -4.25 -8.86 -17.64
C GLU A 10 -5.29 -8.04 -18.41
N SER A 11 -5.79 -8.60 -19.52
CA SER A 11 -6.84 -7.93 -20.30
C SER A 11 -8.15 -7.89 -19.49
N ALA A 12 -9.05 -6.98 -19.85
CA ALA A 12 -10.40 -6.97 -19.27
C ALA A 12 -11.16 -8.30 -19.48
N HIS A 13 -10.72 -9.15 -20.43
CA HIS A 13 -11.27 -10.48 -20.65
C HIS A 13 -10.65 -11.55 -19.75
N ASP A 14 -9.44 -11.35 -19.22
CA ASP A 14 -8.71 -12.37 -18.46
C ASP A 14 -8.71 -12.13 -16.96
N GLY A 15 -9.11 -10.93 -16.51
CA GLY A 15 -9.16 -10.58 -15.09
C GLY A 15 -10.18 -11.38 -14.27
N TYR A 16 -10.07 -11.33 -12.95
CA TYR A 16 -11.02 -11.94 -12.02
C TYR A 16 -12.32 -11.13 -11.92
N PHE A 17 -13.47 -11.80 -12.07
CA PHE A 17 -14.81 -11.22 -11.91
C PHE A 17 -15.56 -11.93 -10.79
N THR A 18 -16.15 -11.16 -9.87
CA THR A 18 -17.02 -11.70 -8.81
C THR A 18 -18.30 -12.31 -9.38
N VAL A 19 -18.79 -11.75 -10.50
CA VAL A 19 -19.96 -12.22 -11.24
C VAL A 19 -19.55 -12.46 -12.69
N GLU A 20 -19.36 -13.73 -13.04
CA GLU A 20 -18.80 -14.12 -14.34
C GLU A 20 -19.64 -13.64 -15.54
N SER A 21 -20.98 -13.55 -15.39
CA SER A 21 -21.88 -13.07 -16.44
C SER A 21 -21.64 -11.61 -16.83
N ASP A 22 -21.00 -10.81 -15.96
CA ASP A 22 -20.72 -9.40 -16.23
C ASP A 22 -19.46 -9.19 -17.09
N ARG A 23 -18.60 -10.22 -17.25
CA ARG A 23 -17.34 -10.13 -18.01
C ARG A 23 -17.54 -9.52 -19.40
N SER A 24 -18.53 -10.03 -20.15
CA SER A 24 -18.79 -9.57 -21.52
C SER A 24 -19.27 -8.12 -21.58
N ARG A 25 -20.12 -7.69 -20.63
CA ARG A 25 -20.63 -6.32 -20.55
C ARG A 25 -19.53 -5.34 -20.13
N VAL A 26 -18.73 -5.71 -19.14
CA VAL A 26 -17.60 -4.89 -18.69
C VAL A 26 -16.54 -4.75 -19.78
N ALA A 27 -16.23 -5.83 -20.50
CA ALA A 27 -15.33 -5.78 -21.65
C ALA A 27 -15.84 -4.81 -22.74
N GLN A 28 -17.14 -4.82 -23.04
CA GLN A 28 -17.74 -3.87 -23.99
C GLN A 28 -17.66 -2.42 -23.51
N VAL A 29 -18.02 -2.15 -22.25
CA VAL A 29 -17.90 -0.80 -21.65
C VAL A 29 -16.46 -0.30 -21.70
N MET A 30 -15.50 -1.16 -21.37
CA MET A 30 -14.07 -0.86 -21.43
C MET A 30 -13.62 -0.56 -22.85
N GLN A 31 -14.04 -1.35 -23.83
CA GLN A 31 -13.73 -1.09 -25.23
C GLN A 31 -14.27 0.28 -25.67
N THR A 32 -15.54 0.59 -25.37
CA THR A 32 -16.14 1.88 -25.71
C THR A 32 -15.41 3.04 -25.03
N ALA A 33 -15.08 2.91 -23.74
CA ALA A 33 -14.35 3.93 -23.00
C ALA A 33 -12.95 4.15 -23.58
N PHE A 34 -12.24 3.07 -23.91
CA PHE A 34 -10.89 3.12 -24.48
C PHE A 34 -10.89 3.75 -25.87
N GLU A 35 -11.83 3.37 -26.73
CA GLU A 35 -12.00 3.94 -28.07
C GLU A 35 -12.39 5.43 -28.00
N SER A 36 -13.31 5.79 -27.11
CA SER A 36 -13.67 7.19 -26.86
C SER A 36 -12.48 8.02 -26.37
N LYS A 37 -11.65 7.45 -25.48
CA LYS A 37 -10.44 8.12 -24.98
C LYS A 37 -9.42 8.33 -26.10
N ILE A 38 -9.15 7.32 -26.93
CA ILE A 38 -8.26 7.43 -28.09
C ILE A 38 -8.79 8.49 -29.07
N ALA A 39 -10.10 8.53 -29.32
CA ALA A 39 -10.72 9.50 -30.21
C ALA A 39 -10.58 10.95 -29.69
N SER A 40 -10.87 11.20 -28.41
CA SER A 40 -10.68 12.52 -27.77
C SER A 40 -9.22 12.97 -27.82
N LEU A 41 -8.27 12.06 -27.60
CA LEU A 41 -6.84 12.36 -27.70
C LEU A 41 -6.40 12.73 -29.13
N ARG A 42 -7.15 12.34 -30.15
CA ARG A 42 -6.88 12.64 -31.56
C ARG A 42 -7.43 14.00 -32.02
N ILE A 43 -8.57 14.44 -31.48
CA ILE A 43 -9.35 15.59 -31.98
C ILE A 43 -8.95 16.92 -31.31
N GLU A 44 -8.67 16.94 -30.01
CA GLU A 44 -8.31 18.15 -29.26
C GLU A 44 -6.89 18.66 -29.62
N GLU A 45 -6.58 19.94 -29.34
CA GLU A 45 -5.25 20.53 -29.60
C GLU A 45 -4.11 19.61 -29.16
N GLN A 46 -3.26 19.23 -30.12
CA GLN A 46 -2.19 18.24 -29.95
C GLN A 46 -1.05 18.83 -29.11
N THR A 47 -1.15 18.68 -27.79
CA THR A 47 0.01 18.86 -26.91
C THR A 47 0.93 17.64 -26.98
N LYS A 48 2.24 17.84 -26.82
CA LYS A 48 3.24 16.74 -26.86
C LYS A 48 2.92 15.60 -25.89
N GLN A 49 2.36 15.90 -24.71
CA GLN A 49 1.94 14.89 -23.73
C GLN A 49 0.76 14.05 -24.22
N ARG A 50 -0.26 14.70 -24.80
CA ARG A 50 -1.43 14.00 -25.35
C ARG A 50 -1.06 13.07 -26.50
N THR A 51 -0.17 13.50 -27.39
CA THR A 51 0.33 12.66 -28.50
C THR A 51 1.05 11.40 -27.99
N GLN A 52 1.83 11.53 -26.91
CA GLN A 52 2.53 10.40 -26.29
C GLN A 52 1.55 9.39 -25.67
N LEU A 53 0.57 9.89 -24.91
CA LEU A 53 -0.47 9.07 -24.32
C LEU A 53 -1.34 8.40 -25.39
N PHE A 54 -1.71 9.13 -26.44
CA PHE A 54 -2.43 8.59 -27.60
C PHE A 54 -1.69 7.41 -28.22
N ARG A 55 -0.40 7.55 -28.55
CA ARG A 55 0.40 6.49 -29.16
C ARG A 55 0.56 5.28 -28.24
N TYR A 56 0.77 5.51 -26.94
CA TYR A 56 0.86 4.44 -25.94
C TYR A 56 -0.43 3.63 -25.85
N LEU A 57 -1.57 4.30 -25.66
CA LEU A 57 -2.88 3.64 -25.55
C LEU A 57 -3.25 2.93 -26.86
N LEU A 58 -2.99 3.56 -28.01
CA LEU A 58 -3.27 2.96 -29.31
C LEU A 58 -2.43 1.69 -29.55
N ALA A 59 -1.14 1.70 -29.19
CA ALA A 59 -0.27 0.55 -29.33
C ALA A 59 -0.68 -0.61 -28.39
N GLY A 60 -1.09 -0.27 -27.17
CA GLY A 60 -1.56 -1.24 -26.18
C GLY A 60 -2.99 -1.73 -26.39
N LYS A 61 -3.76 -1.16 -27.34
CA LYS A 61 -5.20 -1.41 -27.52
C LYS A 61 -5.53 -2.91 -27.60
N SER A 62 -4.87 -3.62 -28.50
CA SER A 62 -5.14 -5.04 -28.73
C SER A 62 -4.89 -5.88 -27.48
N ARG A 63 -3.77 -5.65 -26.80
CA ARG A 63 -3.43 -6.36 -25.56
C ARG A 63 -4.39 -6.02 -24.42
N LEU A 64 -4.64 -4.74 -24.16
CA LEU A 64 -5.46 -4.29 -23.03
C LEU A 64 -6.94 -4.71 -23.16
N LEU A 65 -7.44 -4.83 -24.40
CA LEU A 65 -8.81 -5.22 -24.69
C LEU A 65 -8.97 -6.70 -25.08
N GLY A 66 -7.89 -7.47 -25.24
CA GLY A 66 -7.94 -8.85 -25.73
C GLY A 66 -8.36 -8.96 -27.20
N LEU A 67 -8.08 -7.95 -28.01
CA LEU A 67 -8.41 -7.93 -29.45
C LEU A 67 -7.23 -8.47 -30.29
N PRO A 68 -7.48 -8.93 -31.52
CA PRO A 68 -6.42 -9.33 -32.45
C PRO A 68 -5.41 -8.20 -32.67
N THR A 69 -4.14 -8.54 -32.79
CA THR A 69 -3.06 -7.60 -33.12
C THR A 69 -3.31 -7.03 -34.52
N PRO A 70 -3.20 -5.71 -34.72
CA PRO A 70 -3.42 -5.13 -36.03
C PRO A 70 -2.32 -5.58 -37.00
N GLY A 71 -2.71 -6.05 -38.19
CA GLY A 71 -1.79 -6.44 -39.27
C GLY A 71 -1.14 -5.23 -39.95
N LEU A 72 -0.41 -4.43 -39.17
CA LEU A 72 0.26 -3.22 -39.66
C LEU A 72 1.44 -3.58 -40.53
N THR A 73 1.45 -3.04 -41.75
CA THR A 73 2.60 -3.07 -42.65
C THR A 73 3.52 -1.88 -42.37
N PRO A 74 4.80 -1.94 -42.75
CA PRO A 74 5.72 -0.80 -42.67
C PRO A 74 5.18 0.52 -43.22
N GLU A 75 4.37 0.47 -44.28
CA GLU A 75 3.82 1.65 -44.95
C GLU A 75 2.59 2.23 -44.23
N SER A 76 1.77 1.36 -43.64
CA SER A 76 0.56 1.76 -42.91
C SER A 76 0.84 2.15 -41.45
N PHE A 77 1.94 1.66 -40.89
CA PHE A 77 2.33 1.87 -39.49
C PHE A 77 2.48 3.35 -39.08
N PRO A 78 3.24 4.22 -39.79
CA PRO A 78 3.37 5.62 -39.38
C PRO A 78 2.03 6.36 -39.37
N LYS A 79 1.19 6.10 -40.38
CA LYS A 79 -0.14 6.73 -40.49
C LYS A 79 -1.06 6.29 -39.36
N TYR A 80 -0.99 5.01 -38.97
CA TYR A 80 -1.78 4.46 -37.86
C TYR A 80 -1.50 5.19 -36.54
N PHE A 81 -0.23 5.48 -36.25
CA PHE A 81 0.22 6.17 -35.03
C PHE A 81 0.24 7.70 -35.11
N GLY A 82 -0.26 8.28 -36.20
CA GLY A 82 -0.28 9.73 -36.39
C GLY A 82 1.12 10.34 -36.43
N PHE A 83 2.04 9.72 -37.17
CA PHE A 83 3.28 10.38 -37.58
C PHE A 83 3.04 11.15 -38.89
N ASP A 84 3.59 12.36 -38.99
CA ASP A 84 3.37 13.23 -40.16
C ASP A 84 3.91 12.61 -41.47
N SER A 85 5.00 11.85 -41.36
CA SER A 85 5.63 11.15 -42.48
C SER A 85 6.46 9.96 -41.99
N LEU A 86 6.83 9.07 -42.92
CA LEU A 86 7.76 7.98 -42.67
C LEU A 86 9.10 8.50 -42.12
N GLU A 87 9.61 9.57 -42.73
CA GLU A 87 10.87 10.19 -42.34
C GLU A 87 10.80 10.81 -40.95
N SER A 88 9.67 11.44 -40.60
CA SER A 88 9.40 11.96 -39.25
C SER A 88 9.41 10.82 -38.22
N ALA A 89 8.77 9.70 -38.53
CA ALA A 89 8.75 8.51 -37.66
C ALA A 89 10.15 7.93 -37.42
N LEU A 90 11.03 7.93 -38.44
CA LEU A 90 12.41 7.44 -38.34
C LEU A 90 13.34 8.40 -37.59
N LYS A 91 13.17 9.72 -37.79
CA LYS A 91 14.03 10.76 -37.19
C LYS A 91 13.62 11.16 -35.76
N GLN A 92 12.41 10.83 -35.33
CA GLN A 92 11.91 11.22 -34.01
C GLN A 92 12.67 10.49 -32.89
N LYS A 93 13.44 11.25 -32.09
CA LYS A 93 14.24 10.73 -30.96
C LYS A 93 13.62 10.93 -29.58
N THR A 94 12.53 11.68 -29.51
CA THR A 94 11.88 12.05 -28.24
C THR A 94 10.39 11.78 -28.30
N GLY A 95 9.75 11.57 -27.15
CA GLY A 95 8.34 11.21 -27.10
C GLY A 95 8.11 9.71 -27.24
N MET A 96 6.88 9.33 -27.61
CA MET A 96 6.55 7.95 -27.96
C MET A 96 6.91 7.72 -29.43
N VAL A 97 8.08 7.11 -29.63
CA VAL A 97 8.73 6.91 -30.94
C VAL A 97 8.20 5.68 -31.67
N ALA A 98 8.47 5.56 -32.96
CA ALA A 98 8.01 4.45 -33.80
C ALA A 98 8.46 3.08 -33.29
N THR A 99 9.70 2.96 -32.81
CA THR A 99 10.25 1.70 -32.27
C THR A 99 9.54 1.26 -31.00
N ALA A 100 9.22 2.18 -30.10
CA ALA A 100 8.43 1.91 -28.90
C ALA A 100 6.99 1.49 -29.23
N CYS A 101 6.34 2.14 -30.20
CA CYS A 101 5.04 1.71 -30.70
C CYS A 101 5.09 0.29 -31.28
N ALA A 102 6.11 -0.03 -32.08
CA ALA A 102 6.27 -1.35 -32.70
C ALA A 102 6.44 -2.45 -31.65
N VAL A 103 7.22 -2.15 -30.59
CA VAL A 103 7.39 -3.03 -29.43
C VAL A 103 6.05 -3.27 -28.72
N LEU A 104 5.32 -2.22 -28.38
CA LEU A 104 4.03 -2.34 -27.68
C LEU A 104 2.95 -3.07 -28.50
N THR A 105 3.04 -3.03 -29.83
CA THR A 105 2.20 -3.84 -30.72
C THR A 105 2.71 -5.27 -30.95
N GLU A 106 3.86 -5.63 -30.36
CA GLU A 106 4.50 -6.95 -30.49
C GLU A 106 4.79 -7.34 -31.96
N ASN A 107 5.04 -6.35 -32.83
CA ASN A 107 5.26 -6.56 -34.26
C ASN A 107 6.75 -6.58 -34.60
N THR A 108 7.36 -7.77 -34.53
CA THR A 108 8.79 -8.00 -34.81
C THR A 108 9.19 -7.63 -36.23
N ALA A 109 8.31 -7.85 -37.22
CA ALA A 109 8.58 -7.51 -38.62
C ALA A 109 8.71 -5.99 -38.83
N THR A 110 7.81 -5.21 -38.23
CA THR A 110 7.85 -3.75 -38.30
C THR A 110 9.04 -3.20 -37.51
N LEU A 111 9.35 -3.78 -36.35
CA LEU A 111 10.54 -3.40 -35.58
C LEU A 111 11.84 -3.62 -36.38
N ARG A 112 11.98 -4.78 -37.04
CA ARG A 112 13.12 -5.09 -37.90
C ARG A 112 13.21 -4.14 -39.09
N TRP A 113 12.08 -3.80 -39.67
CA TRP A 113 12.01 -2.83 -40.76
C TRP A 113 12.44 -1.43 -40.30
N LEU A 114 11.94 -0.94 -39.16
CA LEU A 114 12.34 0.33 -38.55
C LEU A 114 13.84 0.38 -38.27
N ALA A 115 14.39 -0.70 -37.72
CA ALA A 115 15.83 -0.82 -37.45
C ALA A 115 16.66 -0.73 -38.73
N LYS A 116 16.29 -1.46 -39.79
CA LYS A 116 16.95 -1.39 -41.11
C LYS A 116 16.85 0.00 -41.74
N ALA A 117 15.75 0.70 -41.51
CA ALA A 117 15.54 2.06 -41.97
C ALA A 117 16.28 3.12 -41.14
N GLY A 118 17.07 2.71 -40.13
CA GLY A 118 17.91 3.60 -39.32
C GLY A 118 17.21 4.26 -38.13
N ALA A 119 16.05 3.74 -37.70
CA ALA A 119 15.37 4.22 -36.51
C ALA A 119 16.19 3.94 -35.23
N GLU A 120 16.12 4.85 -34.27
CA GLU A 120 16.78 4.68 -32.97
C GLU A 120 16.10 3.59 -32.13
N LEU A 121 16.87 2.60 -31.67
CA LEU A 121 16.37 1.43 -30.94
C LEU A 121 16.41 1.57 -29.41
N ASN A 122 17.24 2.48 -28.89
CA ASN A 122 17.38 2.73 -27.46
C ASN A 122 17.03 4.17 -27.02
N PRO A 123 15.98 4.83 -27.59
CA PRO A 123 15.64 6.17 -27.16
C PRO A 123 15.10 6.16 -25.73
N GLN A 124 15.43 7.19 -24.96
CA GLN A 124 14.84 7.42 -23.65
C GLN A 124 13.44 8.03 -23.80
N LEU A 125 12.44 7.25 -23.39
CA LEU A 125 11.05 7.63 -23.46
C LEU A 125 10.69 8.66 -22.38
N PRO A 126 9.72 9.55 -22.68
CA PRO A 126 9.13 10.40 -21.66
C PRO A 126 8.38 9.55 -20.63
N GLY A 127 8.26 10.08 -19.41
CA GLY A 127 7.38 9.50 -18.42
C GLY A 127 5.94 9.90 -18.70
N ILE A 128 5.02 8.95 -18.58
CA ILE A 128 3.57 9.14 -18.71
C ILE A 128 2.96 8.66 -17.39
N MET A 129 2.77 9.61 -16.48
CA MET A 129 2.36 9.32 -15.09
C MET A 129 0.99 8.66 -15.04
N GLU A 130 0.10 9.01 -15.97
CA GLU A 130 -1.26 8.49 -16.07
C GLU A 130 -1.32 6.97 -16.26
N VAL A 131 -0.24 6.39 -16.80
CA VAL A 131 -0.12 4.94 -17.06
C VAL A 131 1.07 4.31 -16.34
N GLY A 132 1.66 5.02 -15.37
CA GLY A 132 2.77 4.51 -14.56
C GLY A 132 4.12 4.39 -15.29
N LEU A 133 4.25 4.96 -16.50
CA LEU A 133 5.54 4.95 -17.21
C LEU A 133 6.48 6.01 -16.61
N THR A 134 7.59 5.56 -16.04
CA THR A 134 8.59 6.48 -15.48
C THR A 134 9.50 7.05 -16.59
N ARG A 135 10.09 8.21 -16.32
CA ARG A 135 10.97 8.88 -17.30
C ARG A 135 12.23 8.06 -17.60
N GLY A 136 12.61 8.04 -18.87
CA GLY A 136 13.86 7.45 -19.34
C GLY A 136 13.79 5.97 -19.69
N TRP A 137 12.62 5.35 -19.64
CA TRP A 137 12.44 3.97 -20.11
C TRP A 137 12.91 3.81 -21.55
N THR A 138 13.47 2.65 -21.89
CA THR A 138 13.84 2.30 -23.27
C THR A 138 12.78 1.36 -23.87
N PRO A 139 12.76 1.15 -25.20
CA PRO A 139 11.90 0.14 -25.80
C PRO A 139 12.10 -1.26 -25.19
N LEU A 140 13.31 -1.59 -24.72
CA LEU A 140 13.57 -2.84 -24.00
C LEU A 140 12.82 -2.92 -22.67
N HIS A 141 12.73 -1.81 -21.91
CA HIS A 141 11.92 -1.78 -20.68
C HIS A 141 10.43 -2.03 -20.98
N LEU A 142 9.91 -1.46 -22.07
CA LEU A 142 8.53 -1.72 -22.49
C LEU A 142 8.33 -3.19 -22.86
N ALA A 143 9.26 -3.76 -23.64
CA ALA A 143 9.18 -5.15 -24.09
C ALA A 143 9.10 -6.13 -22.92
N VAL A 144 10.00 -6.02 -21.96
CA VAL A 144 10.08 -6.99 -20.84
C VAL A 144 8.97 -6.80 -19.80
N SER A 145 8.36 -5.61 -19.74
CA SER A 145 7.35 -5.26 -18.73
C SER A 145 5.90 -5.34 -19.24
N HIS A 146 5.66 -5.08 -20.52
CA HIS A 146 4.32 -4.88 -21.07
C HIS A 146 3.95 -5.89 -22.17
N CYS A 147 4.92 -6.56 -22.78
CA CYS A 147 4.65 -7.49 -23.89
C CYS A 147 4.53 -8.92 -23.39
N SER A 148 3.64 -9.67 -24.03
CA SER A 148 3.41 -11.09 -23.72
C SER A 148 4.29 -12.02 -24.56
N ASP A 149 4.56 -11.68 -25.82
CA ASP A 149 5.43 -12.46 -26.70
C ASP A 149 6.92 -12.21 -26.39
N PRO A 150 7.69 -13.22 -25.91
CA PRO A 150 9.14 -13.09 -25.73
C PRO A 150 9.90 -12.86 -27.05
N GLY A 151 9.29 -13.14 -28.20
CA GLY A 151 9.87 -12.89 -29.52
C GLY A 151 10.27 -11.43 -29.75
N ILE A 152 9.50 -10.47 -29.21
CA ILE A 152 9.84 -9.04 -29.34
C ILE A 152 11.09 -8.66 -28.53
N VAL A 153 11.28 -9.27 -27.36
CA VAL A 153 12.47 -9.10 -26.52
C VAL A 153 13.69 -9.68 -27.23
N GLN A 154 13.58 -10.90 -27.76
CA GLN A 154 14.64 -11.54 -28.54
C GLN A 154 15.05 -10.70 -29.76
N GLU A 155 14.07 -10.14 -30.49
CA GLU A 155 14.35 -9.32 -31.66
C GLU A 155 15.08 -8.02 -31.29
N LEU A 156 14.65 -7.31 -30.23
CA LEU A 156 15.36 -6.12 -29.74
C LEU A 156 16.82 -6.43 -29.37
N LEU A 157 17.05 -7.52 -28.65
CA LEU A 157 18.40 -7.94 -28.25
C LEU A 157 19.26 -8.33 -29.46
N ASN A 158 18.68 -9.02 -30.46
CA ASN A 158 19.36 -9.31 -31.73
C ASN A 158 19.73 -8.04 -32.50
N LEU A 159 18.90 -7.00 -32.39
CA LEU A 159 19.17 -5.67 -32.93
C LEU A 159 20.11 -4.81 -32.06
N ARG A 160 20.83 -5.45 -31.11
CA ARG A 160 21.83 -4.84 -30.21
C ARG A 160 21.26 -3.84 -29.21
N ALA A 161 20.02 -4.04 -28.75
CA ALA A 161 19.55 -3.37 -27.53
C ALA A 161 20.46 -3.74 -26.35
N ASN A 162 20.80 -2.79 -25.49
CA ASN A 162 21.66 -3.06 -24.34
C ASN A 162 20.85 -3.76 -23.23
N PRO A 163 21.17 -5.02 -22.88
CA PRO A 163 20.47 -5.76 -21.82
C PRO A 163 20.67 -5.15 -20.43
N ASN A 164 21.76 -4.42 -20.21
CA ASN A 164 22.06 -3.68 -18.98
C ASN A 164 21.67 -2.20 -19.11
N SER A 165 20.59 -1.90 -19.84
CA SER A 165 20.06 -0.54 -19.92
C SER A 165 19.29 -0.18 -18.66
N CYS A 166 19.43 1.08 -18.22
CA CYS A 166 18.68 1.68 -17.11
C CYS A 166 17.83 2.86 -17.58
N ASN A 167 16.72 3.10 -16.89
CA ASN A 167 16.00 4.37 -17.03
C ASN A 167 16.74 5.54 -16.35
N ARG A 168 16.17 6.76 -16.38
CA ARG A 168 16.78 7.92 -15.72
C ARG A 168 16.84 7.79 -14.19
N GLY A 169 16.03 6.92 -13.61
CA GLY A 169 16.04 6.59 -12.19
C GLY A 169 17.06 5.51 -11.82
N GLY A 170 17.79 4.94 -12.78
CA GLY A 170 18.74 3.85 -12.50
C GLY A 170 18.08 2.48 -12.32
N MET A 171 16.84 2.30 -12.80
CA MET A 171 16.13 1.02 -12.77
C MET A 171 16.58 0.16 -13.96
N PRO A 172 17.15 -1.04 -13.74
CA PRO A 172 17.61 -1.92 -14.81
C PRO A 172 16.45 -2.63 -15.51
N ALA A 173 16.54 -2.78 -16.84
CA ALA A 173 15.53 -3.47 -17.65
C ALA A 173 15.28 -4.91 -17.17
N LEU A 174 16.33 -5.63 -16.75
CA LEU A 174 16.21 -7.01 -16.25
C LEU A 174 15.25 -7.12 -15.04
N GLY A 175 15.24 -6.12 -14.15
CA GLY A 175 14.36 -6.13 -12.97
C GLY A 175 12.90 -5.82 -13.29
N CYS A 176 12.58 -5.38 -14.51
CA CYS A 176 11.22 -5.13 -14.97
C CYS A 176 10.58 -6.34 -15.66
N CYS A 177 11.27 -7.48 -15.76
CA CYS A 177 10.75 -8.66 -16.46
C CYS A 177 9.52 -9.24 -15.76
N THR A 178 8.49 -9.56 -16.54
CA THR A 178 7.25 -10.21 -16.05
C THR A 178 7.17 -11.70 -16.37
N SER A 179 8.09 -12.24 -17.18
CA SER A 179 8.11 -13.66 -17.56
C SER A 179 9.51 -14.28 -17.45
N VAL A 180 9.55 -15.59 -17.17
CA VAL A 180 10.80 -16.37 -17.10
C VAL A 180 11.52 -16.37 -18.46
N ALA A 181 10.77 -16.45 -19.56
CA ALA A 181 11.32 -16.40 -20.91
C ALA A 181 12.05 -15.08 -21.19
N ALA A 182 11.50 -13.93 -20.76
CA ALA A 182 12.18 -12.64 -20.90
C ALA A 182 13.48 -12.59 -20.09
N VAL A 183 13.49 -13.13 -18.85
CA VAL A 183 14.69 -13.24 -18.02
C VAL A 183 15.76 -14.10 -18.72
N ASP A 184 15.38 -15.28 -19.22
CA ASP A 184 16.30 -16.18 -19.92
C ASP A 184 16.94 -15.53 -21.14
N LEU A 185 16.14 -14.82 -21.94
CA LEU A 185 16.62 -14.08 -23.11
C LEU A 185 17.60 -12.97 -22.71
N MET A 186 17.28 -12.17 -21.70
CA MET A 186 18.15 -11.11 -21.21
C MET A 186 19.48 -11.68 -20.71
N LEU A 187 19.45 -12.75 -19.92
CA LEU A 187 20.65 -13.42 -19.40
C LEU A 187 21.49 -14.06 -20.52
N PHE A 188 20.84 -14.68 -21.51
CA PHE A 188 21.53 -15.23 -22.69
C PHE A 188 22.33 -14.15 -23.43
N HIS A 189 21.78 -12.93 -23.53
CA HIS A 189 22.45 -11.77 -24.10
C HIS A 189 23.39 -11.04 -23.11
N ARG A 190 23.77 -11.67 -22.00
CA ARG A 190 24.70 -11.17 -20.97
C ARG A 190 24.18 -9.99 -20.14
N ALA A 191 22.88 -9.97 -19.84
CA ALA A 191 22.37 -9.16 -18.74
C ALA A 191 23.05 -9.58 -17.43
N ASP A 192 23.48 -8.62 -16.64
CA ASP A 192 24.06 -8.85 -15.32
C ASP A 192 22.94 -8.86 -14.28
N ALA A 193 22.79 -10.02 -13.61
CA ALA A 193 21.77 -10.27 -12.59
C ALA A 193 21.91 -9.39 -11.33
N ASN A 194 23.07 -8.75 -11.14
CA ASN A 194 23.37 -7.85 -10.03
C ASN A 194 23.64 -6.41 -10.49
N PHE A 195 23.33 -6.09 -11.74
CA PHE A 195 23.58 -4.77 -12.31
C PHE A 195 22.81 -3.68 -11.55
N CYS A 196 23.49 -2.60 -11.17
CA CYS A 196 22.86 -1.45 -10.53
C CYS A 196 23.52 -0.14 -10.99
N GLN A 197 22.74 0.93 -11.04
CA GLN A 197 23.22 2.26 -11.43
C GLN A 197 22.51 3.38 -10.67
N GLN A 198 23.26 4.40 -10.24
CA GLN A 198 22.72 5.63 -9.64
C GLN A 198 21.75 6.36 -10.61
N PRO A 199 20.71 7.06 -10.11
CA PRO A 199 20.51 7.46 -8.71
C PRO A 199 19.74 6.45 -7.83
N GLY A 200 18.91 5.57 -8.41
CA GLY A 200 18.11 4.61 -7.64
C GLY A 200 18.88 3.35 -7.25
N GLY A 201 19.67 2.83 -8.19
CA GLY A 201 20.63 1.75 -8.01
C GLY A 201 20.11 0.48 -7.34
N LEU A 202 18.84 0.16 -7.55
CA LEU A 202 18.27 -1.14 -7.17
C LEU A 202 18.86 -2.24 -8.04
N THR A 203 19.15 -3.39 -7.41
CA THR A 203 19.48 -4.61 -8.16
C THR A 203 18.26 -5.12 -8.93
N PRO A 204 18.42 -5.90 -10.01
CA PRO A 204 17.31 -6.47 -10.76
C PRO A 204 16.37 -7.30 -9.86
N LEU A 205 16.94 -8.03 -8.90
CA LEU A 205 16.17 -8.79 -7.92
C LEU A 205 15.33 -7.89 -7.01
N ALA A 206 15.93 -6.86 -6.41
CA ALA A 206 15.21 -5.92 -5.54
C ALA A 206 14.14 -5.11 -6.30
N LEU A 207 14.39 -4.78 -7.56
CA LEU A 207 13.39 -4.14 -8.42
C LEU A 207 12.24 -5.09 -8.75
N SER A 208 12.52 -6.35 -9.05
CA SER A 208 11.48 -7.33 -9.41
C SER A 208 10.48 -7.58 -8.26
N THR A 209 10.95 -7.60 -7.01
CA THR A 209 10.09 -7.74 -5.83
C THR A 209 9.24 -6.49 -5.61
N THR A 210 9.85 -5.30 -5.80
CA THR A 210 9.16 -3.99 -5.71
C THR A 210 8.06 -3.85 -6.75
N LEU A 211 8.26 -4.40 -7.95
CA LEU A 211 7.28 -4.38 -9.04
C LEU A 211 6.31 -5.56 -8.96
N CYS A 212 6.28 -6.32 -7.86
CA CYS A 212 5.39 -7.47 -7.68
C CYS A 212 5.48 -8.46 -8.86
N ALA A 213 6.69 -8.78 -9.33
CA ALA A 213 6.89 -9.76 -10.39
C ALA A 213 6.30 -11.14 -9.99
N PRO A 214 6.01 -12.03 -10.94
CA PRO A 214 5.62 -13.40 -10.59
C PRO A 214 6.72 -14.11 -9.79
N PRO A 215 6.37 -14.97 -8.81
CA PRO A 215 7.35 -15.71 -8.00
C PRO A 215 8.34 -16.54 -8.84
N SER A 216 7.88 -17.04 -10.00
CA SER A 216 8.72 -17.76 -10.96
C SER A 216 9.87 -16.91 -11.52
N VAL A 217 9.66 -15.61 -11.75
CA VAL A 217 10.69 -14.66 -12.19
C VAL A 217 11.73 -14.46 -11.09
N VAL A 218 11.29 -14.27 -9.84
CA VAL A 218 12.18 -14.10 -8.68
C VAL A 218 13.05 -15.34 -8.49
N ARG A 219 12.45 -16.55 -8.51
CA ARG A 219 13.18 -17.83 -8.47
C ARG A 219 14.21 -17.92 -9.59
N ARG A 220 13.84 -17.54 -10.81
CA ARG A 220 14.73 -17.62 -11.97
C ARG A 220 15.93 -16.67 -11.85
N LEU A 221 15.74 -15.46 -11.34
CA LEU A 221 16.83 -14.51 -11.08
C LEU A 221 17.81 -15.04 -10.03
N LEU A 222 17.31 -15.64 -8.95
CA LEU A 222 18.14 -16.28 -7.92
C LEU A 222 18.93 -17.46 -8.49
N GLN A 223 18.30 -18.30 -9.31
CA GLN A 223 19.00 -19.37 -10.07
C GLN A 223 20.09 -18.81 -11.01
N ALA A 224 19.92 -17.58 -11.49
CA ALA A 224 20.91 -16.85 -12.28
C ALA A 224 22.02 -16.19 -11.44
N ARG A 225 22.13 -16.51 -10.15
CA ARG A 225 23.10 -15.93 -9.19
C ARG A 225 22.87 -14.44 -8.92
N ALA A 226 21.62 -13.99 -8.96
CA ALA A 226 21.27 -12.72 -8.32
C ALA A 226 21.48 -12.83 -6.80
N ASP A 227 22.14 -11.84 -6.22
CA ASP A 227 22.46 -11.79 -4.80
C ASP A 227 21.23 -11.32 -4.00
N PRO A 228 20.62 -12.18 -3.14
CA PRO A 228 19.48 -11.78 -2.30
C PRO A 228 19.83 -10.65 -1.32
N ASN A 229 21.11 -10.50 -0.98
CA ASN A 229 21.65 -9.51 -0.06
C ASN A 229 22.31 -8.33 -0.78
N GLY A 230 22.24 -8.31 -2.12
CA GLY A 230 22.82 -7.27 -2.96
C GLY A 230 22.21 -5.91 -2.66
N ARG A 231 23.01 -5.02 -2.06
CA ARG A 231 22.58 -3.67 -1.62
C ARG A 231 22.39 -2.68 -2.77
N GLY A 232 22.83 -3.04 -3.98
CA GLY A 232 22.87 -2.13 -5.11
C GLY A 232 23.73 -0.89 -4.84
N CYS A 233 23.34 0.25 -5.40
CA CYS A 233 23.90 1.56 -5.08
C CYS A 233 22.75 2.56 -4.84
N GLY A 234 23.00 3.69 -4.18
CA GLY A 234 21.98 4.76 -4.08
C GLY A 234 21.03 4.52 -2.91
N ILE A 235 19.86 3.91 -3.14
CA ILE A 235 18.89 3.61 -2.09
C ILE A 235 19.48 2.65 -1.04
N GLY A 236 20.31 1.70 -1.47
CA GLY A 236 21.12 0.87 -0.55
C GLY A 236 20.35 -0.24 0.17
N HIS A 237 19.15 -0.59 -0.31
CA HIS A 237 18.29 -1.61 0.27
C HIS A 237 18.36 -2.92 -0.54
N ALA A 238 18.45 -4.05 0.17
CA ALA A 238 18.37 -5.39 -0.41
C ALA A 238 16.92 -5.75 -0.77
N ALA A 239 16.73 -6.86 -1.49
CA ALA A 239 15.42 -7.27 -2.01
C ALA A 239 14.36 -7.45 -0.92
N LEU A 240 14.73 -7.98 0.26
CA LEU A 240 13.82 -8.18 1.38
C LEU A 240 13.36 -6.84 2.01
N SER A 241 14.28 -5.90 2.20
CA SER A 241 13.93 -4.55 2.69
C SER A 241 13.07 -3.77 1.67
N MET A 242 13.36 -3.89 0.37
CA MET A 242 12.54 -3.27 -0.67
C MET A 242 11.14 -3.88 -0.75
N LEU A 243 11.02 -5.19 -0.50
CA LEU A 243 9.73 -5.86 -0.39
C LEU A 243 8.91 -5.33 0.79
N ALA A 244 9.55 -4.99 1.92
CA ALA A 244 8.86 -4.38 3.06
C ALA A 244 8.27 -3.00 2.75
N ILE A 245 9.01 -2.17 2.01
CA ILE A 245 8.54 -0.85 1.54
C ILE A 245 7.34 -1.00 0.59
N SER A 246 7.37 -2.02 -0.28
CA SER A 246 6.39 -2.25 -1.35
C SER A 246 5.33 -3.31 -1.02
N ALA A 247 5.20 -3.72 0.24
CA ALA A 247 4.32 -4.83 0.64
C ALA A 247 2.83 -4.55 0.36
N ASN A 248 2.41 -3.28 0.31
CA ASN A 248 1.02 -2.92 0.04
C ASN A 248 0.60 -3.29 -1.37
N GLY A 249 -0.36 -4.21 -1.48
CA GLY A 249 -0.91 -4.65 -2.77
C GLY A 249 -0.01 -5.62 -3.54
N ASN A 250 0.99 -6.22 -2.89
CA ASN A 250 1.74 -7.33 -3.49
C ASN A 250 1.00 -8.66 -3.24
N PRO A 251 0.32 -9.25 -4.25
CA PRO A 251 -0.41 -10.51 -4.08
C PRO A 251 0.51 -11.69 -3.76
N ASN A 252 1.79 -11.57 -4.07
CA ASN A 252 2.80 -12.62 -3.95
C ASN A 252 3.73 -12.41 -2.74
N LEU A 253 3.34 -11.56 -1.78
CA LEU A 253 4.20 -11.15 -0.66
C LEU A 253 4.78 -12.34 0.10
N ALA A 254 3.91 -13.25 0.58
CA ALA A 254 4.33 -14.41 1.37
C ALA A 254 5.29 -15.32 0.58
N GLU A 255 4.99 -15.59 -0.69
CA GLU A 255 5.85 -16.45 -1.52
C GLU A 255 7.20 -15.77 -1.82
N HIS A 256 7.23 -14.46 -2.07
CA HIS A 256 8.47 -13.72 -2.25
C HIS A 256 9.36 -13.76 -1.01
N VAL A 257 8.79 -13.58 0.18
CA VAL A 257 9.54 -13.70 1.45
C VAL A 257 10.14 -15.11 1.57
N GLN A 258 9.34 -16.15 1.37
CA GLN A 258 9.81 -17.54 1.45
C GLN A 258 10.92 -17.84 0.44
N ILE A 259 10.79 -17.39 -0.82
CA ILE A 259 11.79 -17.58 -1.87
C ILE A 259 13.11 -16.88 -1.52
N LEU A 260 13.04 -15.63 -1.04
CA LEU A 260 14.23 -14.86 -0.67
C LEU A 260 14.95 -15.47 0.53
N LEU A 261 14.21 -15.86 1.58
CA LEU A 261 14.78 -16.51 2.76
C LEU A 261 15.40 -17.87 2.41
N ALA A 262 14.73 -18.67 1.58
CA ALA A 262 15.26 -19.95 1.11
C ALA A 262 16.55 -19.78 0.27
N ALA A 263 16.73 -18.62 -0.37
CA ALA A 263 17.94 -18.27 -1.09
C ALA A 263 19.04 -17.66 -0.20
N GLY A 264 18.82 -17.53 1.10
CA GLY A 264 19.79 -16.99 2.06
C GLY A 264 19.74 -15.47 2.21
N ALA A 265 18.59 -14.84 2.00
CA ALA A 265 18.40 -13.43 2.35
C ALA A 265 18.58 -13.23 3.86
N ASP A 266 19.40 -12.25 4.24
CA ASP A 266 19.62 -11.87 5.63
C ASP A 266 18.44 -11.01 6.12
N VAL A 267 17.64 -11.61 7.01
CA VAL A 267 16.47 -10.98 7.63
C VAL A 267 16.83 -9.73 8.45
N ASN A 268 18.06 -9.65 8.94
CA ASN A 268 18.56 -8.58 9.81
C ASN A 268 19.43 -7.57 9.05
N GLN A 269 19.50 -7.68 7.73
CA GLN A 269 20.25 -6.73 6.93
C GLN A 269 19.52 -5.38 6.88
N GLY A 270 20.16 -4.36 7.46
CA GLY A 270 19.78 -2.96 7.28
C GLY A 270 20.18 -2.40 5.92
N GLY A 271 19.52 -1.33 5.49
CA GLY A 271 19.94 -0.58 4.31
C GLY A 271 21.27 0.17 4.51
N HIS A 272 21.84 0.66 3.42
CA HIS A 272 23.03 1.51 3.45
C HIS A 272 23.01 2.49 2.26
N PRO A 273 22.23 3.60 2.34
CA PRO A 273 22.12 4.56 1.25
C PRO A 273 23.47 5.23 0.95
N GLN A 274 23.67 5.57 -0.32
CA GLN A 274 24.89 6.16 -0.85
C GLN A 274 24.57 7.30 -1.83
N GLY A 275 25.53 8.18 -2.08
CA GLY A 275 25.41 9.24 -3.09
C GLY A 275 24.36 10.31 -2.74
N PRO A 276 23.65 10.88 -3.74
CA PRO A 276 22.68 11.96 -3.52
C PRO A 276 21.53 11.58 -2.58
N VAL A 277 21.13 10.30 -2.55
CA VAL A 277 20.09 9.79 -1.64
C VAL A 277 20.53 9.95 -0.19
N ARG A 278 21.79 9.63 0.13
CA ARG A 278 22.36 9.84 1.47
C ARG A 278 22.39 11.32 1.86
N VAL A 279 22.67 12.21 0.90
CA VAL A 279 22.64 13.67 1.15
C VAL A 279 21.21 14.13 1.44
N TYR A 280 20.23 13.66 0.67
CA TYR A 280 18.82 13.98 0.87
C TYR A 280 18.30 13.46 2.21
N GLU A 281 18.63 12.22 2.59
CA GLU A 281 18.35 11.65 3.90
C GLU A 281 18.92 12.51 5.04
N LEU A 282 20.19 12.91 4.95
CA LEU A 282 20.83 13.77 5.96
C LEU A 282 20.14 15.13 6.08
N LEU A 283 19.71 15.71 4.96
CA LEU A 283 18.94 16.96 4.96
C LEU A 283 17.56 16.77 5.59
N CYS A 284 16.83 15.71 5.25
CA CYS A 284 15.54 15.38 5.84
C CYS A 284 15.66 15.21 7.37
N ARG A 285 16.72 14.52 7.84
CA ARG A 285 17.02 14.39 9.27
C ARG A 285 17.31 15.73 9.94
N PHE A 286 18.10 16.59 9.30
CA PHE A 286 18.37 17.93 9.78
C PHE A 286 17.08 18.75 9.91
N PHE A 287 16.22 18.74 8.88
CA PHE A 287 14.97 19.50 8.91
C PHE A 287 13.94 18.97 9.92
N ALA A 288 13.92 17.65 10.18
CA ALA A 288 13.04 17.03 11.17
C ALA A 288 13.32 17.45 12.62
N THR A 289 14.49 18.03 12.92
CA THR A 289 14.81 18.58 14.25
C THR A 289 14.14 19.92 14.55
N PHE A 290 13.58 20.60 13.53
CA PHE A 290 12.94 21.90 13.72
C PHE A 290 11.44 21.79 14.05
N PRO A 291 10.95 22.43 15.13
CA PRO A 291 9.55 22.31 15.58
C PRO A 291 8.51 22.73 14.54
N TRP A 292 8.78 23.75 13.72
CA TRP A 292 7.86 24.25 12.70
C TRP A 292 7.75 23.37 11.46
N PHE A 293 8.72 22.46 11.24
CA PHE A 293 8.64 21.47 10.16
C PHE A 293 7.61 20.37 10.47
N ARG A 294 7.16 20.27 11.73
CA ARG A 294 6.10 19.34 12.18
C ARG A 294 4.67 19.89 12.04
N LEU A 295 4.52 21.16 11.64
CA LEU A 295 3.24 21.89 11.64
C LEU A 295 2.57 22.00 10.25
N GLY A 296 3.12 21.37 9.20
CA GLY A 296 2.57 21.40 7.84
C GLY A 296 2.10 20.04 7.36
N GLU A 297 0.91 19.97 6.76
CA GLU A 297 0.38 18.76 6.14
C GLU A 297 1.38 18.11 5.18
N LYS A 298 1.62 16.82 5.42
CA LYS A 298 2.14 15.80 4.48
C LYS A 298 3.45 16.14 3.77
N LEU A 299 4.54 15.62 4.32
CA LEU A 299 5.44 14.81 3.50
C LEU A 299 5.68 13.47 4.20
N ALA A 300 4.76 12.52 4.02
CA ALA A 300 5.00 11.11 4.33
C ALA A 300 6.31 10.61 3.69
N LEU A 301 6.70 11.17 2.54
CA LEU A 301 8.01 10.93 1.93
C LEU A 301 9.19 11.43 2.79
N VAL A 302 9.09 12.60 3.44
CA VAL A 302 10.18 13.17 4.26
C VAL A 302 10.35 12.41 5.56
N GLU A 303 9.27 11.94 6.18
CA GLU A 303 9.36 11.07 7.36
C GLU A 303 9.98 9.71 7.01
N VAL A 304 9.59 9.11 5.87
CA VAL A 304 10.19 7.86 5.35
C VAL A 304 11.67 8.04 5.01
N PHE A 305 12.04 9.12 4.32
CA PHE A 305 13.45 9.41 3.99
C PHE A 305 14.27 9.94 5.17
N ALA A 306 13.65 10.49 6.22
CA ALA A 306 14.33 10.86 7.47
C ALA A 306 14.57 9.63 8.36
N ALA A 307 13.65 8.65 8.33
CA ALA A 307 13.71 7.45 9.14
C ALA A 307 14.72 6.41 8.64
N GLU A 308 14.94 6.24 7.34
CA GLU A 308 15.49 4.98 6.84
C GLU A 308 16.81 5.09 6.08
N ALA A 309 17.81 4.48 6.72
CA ALA A 309 19.02 3.97 6.10
C ALA A 309 19.34 2.63 6.74
N SER A 310 19.39 2.54 8.06
CA SER A 310 19.80 1.34 8.78
C SER A 310 18.67 0.40 9.22
N SER A 311 17.41 0.69 8.85
CA SER A 311 16.27 -0.15 9.23
C SER A 311 16.32 -1.51 8.53
N THR A 312 16.11 -2.57 9.30
CA THR A 312 15.91 -3.94 8.79
C THR A 312 14.55 -4.04 8.08
N ALA A 313 14.35 -5.11 7.32
CA ALA A 313 13.03 -5.39 6.74
C ALA A 313 11.93 -5.47 7.82
N LEU A 314 12.27 -5.98 9.01
CA LEU A 314 11.35 -6.03 10.16
C LEU A 314 11.04 -4.65 10.70
N GLY A 315 12.04 -3.77 10.84
CA GLY A 315 11.83 -2.38 11.25
C GLY A 315 10.92 -1.61 10.30
N VAL A 316 11.14 -1.75 8.99
CA VAL A 316 10.30 -1.14 7.93
C VAL A 316 8.87 -1.69 8.00
N ALA A 317 8.72 -3.01 8.12
CA ALA A 317 7.43 -3.68 8.17
C ALA A 317 6.62 -3.24 9.40
N SER A 318 7.26 -3.13 10.56
CA SER A 318 6.65 -2.66 11.80
C SER A 318 6.23 -1.19 11.71
N LEU A 319 7.10 -0.32 11.20
CA LEU A 319 6.81 1.11 11.01
C LEU A 319 5.60 1.34 10.11
N LEU A 320 5.49 0.56 9.02
CA LEU A 320 4.43 0.68 8.03
C LEU A 320 3.16 -0.13 8.38
N GLY A 321 3.13 -0.81 9.55
CA GLY A 321 2.00 -1.61 10.01
C GLY A 321 1.70 -2.83 9.12
N ARG A 322 2.74 -3.59 8.73
CA ARG A 322 2.64 -4.75 7.82
C ARG A 322 2.59 -6.06 8.60
N GLU A 323 1.46 -6.34 9.25
CA GLU A 323 1.29 -7.49 10.16
C GLU A 323 1.74 -8.83 9.58
N GLN A 324 1.24 -9.23 8.40
CA GLN A 324 1.61 -10.48 7.75
C GLN A 324 3.12 -10.57 7.48
N LEU A 325 3.76 -9.46 7.12
CA LEU A 325 5.20 -9.42 6.86
C LEU A 325 6.00 -9.46 8.16
N VAL A 326 5.55 -8.75 9.20
CA VAL A 326 6.15 -8.80 10.54
C VAL A 326 6.16 -10.23 11.05
N GLN A 327 5.03 -10.95 10.94
CA GLN A 327 4.93 -12.35 11.36
C GLN A 327 5.93 -13.23 10.60
N LEU A 328 5.95 -13.15 9.26
CA LEU A 328 6.87 -13.94 8.43
C LEU A 328 8.35 -13.66 8.73
N LEU A 329 8.70 -12.40 9.04
CA LEU A 329 10.07 -12.01 9.36
C LEU A 329 10.47 -12.48 10.78
N LEU A 330 9.56 -12.43 11.75
CA LEU A 330 9.80 -12.94 13.10
C LEU A 330 9.96 -14.48 13.10
N GLU A 331 9.12 -15.20 12.36
CA GLU A 331 9.26 -16.65 12.14
C GLU A 331 10.61 -17.02 11.51
N ALA A 332 11.18 -16.10 10.73
CA ALA A 332 12.50 -16.24 10.10
C ALA A 332 13.67 -15.79 11.01
N ASN A 333 13.47 -15.63 12.31
CA ASN A 333 14.45 -15.10 13.28
C ASN A 333 14.88 -13.64 13.00
N GLY A 334 13.97 -12.82 12.50
CA GLY A 334 14.14 -11.37 12.44
C GLY A 334 14.30 -10.81 13.86
N ASP A 335 15.38 -10.08 14.09
CA ASP A 335 15.71 -9.52 15.38
C ASP A 335 14.90 -8.23 15.62
N PRO A 336 13.94 -8.23 16.57
CA PRO A 336 13.13 -7.06 16.88
C PRO A 336 13.94 -5.96 17.59
N TRP A 337 15.15 -6.28 18.05
CA TRP A 337 16.05 -5.37 18.77
C TRP A 337 17.03 -4.65 17.86
N VAL A 338 17.06 -4.96 16.56
CA VAL A 338 17.76 -4.12 15.58
C VAL A 338 16.93 -2.86 15.35
N VAL A 339 17.06 -1.93 16.28
CA VAL A 339 16.32 -0.68 16.30
C VAL A 339 16.84 0.22 15.16
N PRO A 340 15.97 0.86 14.36
CA PRO A 340 16.40 1.91 13.44
C PRO A 340 17.26 2.93 14.18
N ALA A 341 18.40 3.34 13.62
CA ALA A 341 19.40 4.17 14.32
C ALA A 341 18.86 5.54 14.82
N VAL A 342 17.64 5.91 14.47
CA VAL A 342 16.92 7.08 15.00
C VAL A 342 16.64 6.92 16.51
N PHE A 343 16.37 5.71 16.99
CA PHE A 343 16.01 5.44 18.38
C PHE A 343 17.18 5.51 19.38
N ASP A 344 18.42 5.61 18.91
CA ASP A 344 19.59 5.79 19.79
C ASP A 344 19.78 7.26 20.22
N SER A 345 19.19 8.21 19.48
CA SER A 345 19.35 9.66 19.70
C SER A 345 18.17 10.32 20.40
N TYR A 346 17.02 9.66 20.44
CA TYR A 346 15.87 10.05 21.24
C TYR A 346 15.81 9.08 22.40
N ALA A 347 15.91 9.57 23.63
CA ALA A 347 15.67 8.80 24.83
C ALA A 347 14.24 8.22 24.80
N CYS A 348 14.07 7.09 24.13
CA CYS A 348 12.89 6.26 24.21
C CYS A 348 13.12 5.33 25.42
N PRO A 349 12.14 5.16 26.32
CA PRO A 349 12.27 4.21 27.40
C PRO A 349 12.60 2.84 26.80
N ARG A 350 13.54 2.13 27.42
CA ARG A 350 13.98 0.78 27.04
C ARG A 350 12.80 -0.01 26.50
N ALA A 351 12.93 -0.47 25.25
CA ALA A 351 11.93 -1.30 24.62
C ALA A 351 11.79 -2.59 25.44
N GLU A 352 10.72 -2.68 26.19
CA GLU A 352 10.00 -3.92 26.45
C GLU A 352 8.62 -3.64 25.82
N GLU A 353 8.18 -4.52 24.92
CA GLU A 353 6.94 -4.43 24.12
C GLU A 353 7.01 -3.57 22.84
N VAL A 354 7.34 -4.22 21.72
CA VAL A 354 6.91 -3.78 20.38
C VAL A 354 5.40 -4.03 20.28
N VAL A 355 4.61 -2.96 20.36
CA VAL A 355 3.15 -3.03 20.17
C VAL A 355 2.86 -2.97 18.67
N VAL A 356 2.54 -4.12 18.08
CA VAL A 356 1.92 -4.19 16.76
C VAL A 356 0.54 -3.53 16.87
N ILE A 357 0.27 -2.53 16.05
CA ILE A 357 -1.05 -1.91 15.95
C ILE A 357 -1.92 -2.88 15.12
N ASP A 358 -2.54 -3.80 15.84
CA ASP A 358 -3.61 -4.68 15.37
C ASP A 358 -4.88 -3.84 15.16
N PHE A 359 -5.39 -3.80 13.93
CA PHE A 359 -6.68 -3.20 13.58
C PHE A 359 -7.84 -4.16 13.87
N GLY A 360 -7.84 -4.82 15.03
CA GLY A 360 -8.99 -5.53 15.57
C GLY A 360 -9.42 -6.75 14.75
N LEU A 361 -8.53 -7.44 14.05
CA LEU A 361 -8.90 -8.74 13.46
C LEU A 361 -8.84 -9.83 14.53
N THR A 362 -9.99 -10.05 15.15
CA THR A 362 -10.23 -11.16 16.09
C THR A 362 -10.03 -12.51 15.40
N HIS A 363 -8.83 -13.09 15.49
CA HIS A 363 -8.64 -14.52 15.25
C HIS A 363 -8.88 -15.31 16.54
N ILE A 364 -10.01 -16.02 16.61
CA ILE A 364 -10.21 -17.13 17.55
C ILE A 364 -9.42 -18.32 16.98
N PHE A 365 -8.25 -18.62 17.54
CA PHE A 365 -7.53 -19.85 17.24
C PHE A 365 -8.17 -21.01 18.01
N GLN A 366 -8.85 -21.92 17.31
CA GLN A 366 -8.94 -23.31 17.75
C GLN A 366 -7.71 -24.03 17.21
N SER A 367 -6.80 -24.43 18.10
CA SER A 367 -5.64 -25.24 17.74
C SER A 367 -6.08 -26.64 17.29
N PRO A 368 -5.68 -27.14 16.10
CA PRO A 368 -5.58 -28.56 15.85
C PRO A 368 -4.22 -29.04 16.37
N GLY A 369 -4.27 -29.73 17.52
CA GLY A 369 -3.46 -30.90 17.85
C GLY A 369 -1.95 -30.90 17.54
N SER A 370 -1.20 -31.04 18.63
CA SER A 370 0.07 -31.77 18.74
C SER A 370 1.34 -31.13 18.17
N ALA A 371 2.08 -30.45 19.06
CA ALA A 371 3.52 -30.66 19.28
C ALA A 371 4.00 -29.88 20.53
N GLU A 372 3.45 -30.21 21.72
CA GLU A 372 4.02 -29.77 23.00
C GLU A 372 4.37 -30.98 23.85
N ALA A 373 5.67 -31.22 23.99
CA ALA A 373 6.28 -31.90 25.13
C ALA A 373 7.80 -31.78 24.99
N PHE A 374 8.39 -30.68 25.47
CA PHE A 374 9.58 -30.69 26.34
C PHE A 374 10.07 -29.25 26.58
N LEU A 375 10.35 -28.99 27.86
CA LEU A 375 11.01 -27.82 28.47
C LEU A 375 10.08 -26.74 29.05
N PHE A 376 10.07 -26.77 30.39
CA PHE A 376 9.49 -25.87 31.38
C PHE A 376 8.13 -26.29 31.95
N GLY A 377 8.17 -26.51 33.26
CA GLY A 377 7.18 -27.23 34.04
C GLY A 377 5.94 -26.41 34.37
N HIS A 378 4.91 -27.18 34.71
CA HIS A 378 3.63 -26.81 35.26
C HIS A 378 3.58 -25.48 36.02
N GLU A 379 2.81 -24.54 35.47
CA GLU A 379 1.82 -23.73 36.20
C GLU A 379 0.67 -23.40 35.22
N GLU A 380 -0.50 -23.94 35.55
CA GLU A 380 -1.86 -23.80 35.01
C GLU A 380 -2.07 -23.14 33.62
N GLU A 381 -2.39 -24.00 32.65
CA GLU A 381 -3.00 -23.66 31.36
C GLU A 381 -4.40 -23.06 31.57
N GLY A 382 -4.57 -21.77 31.30
CA GLY A 382 -5.91 -21.22 31.21
C GLY A 382 -6.12 -19.71 31.16
N GLU A 383 -5.16 -18.80 30.96
CA GLU A 383 -5.54 -17.37 31.07
C GLU A 383 -4.64 -16.30 30.41
N ARG A 384 -4.01 -16.59 29.26
CA ARG A 384 -3.14 -15.60 28.56
C ARG A 384 -3.76 -14.78 27.41
N SER A 385 -5.09 -14.69 27.27
CA SER A 385 -5.73 -14.02 26.11
C SER A 385 -6.55 -12.73 26.38
N ARG A 386 -6.33 -12.00 27.49
CA ARG A 386 -7.14 -10.80 27.87
C ARG A 386 -6.35 -9.50 28.06
N LEU A 387 -5.25 -9.31 27.32
CA LEU A 387 -4.55 -8.01 27.25
C LEU A 387 -5.41 -6.98 26.50
N ARG A 388 -5.45 -5.73 26.99
CA ARG A 388 -6.25 -4.62 26.44
C ARG A 388 -5.72 -4.25 25.05
N VAL A 389 -6.50 -4.49 23.99
CA VAL A 389 -6.14 -4.21 22.59
C VAL A 389 -6.73 -2.86 22.14
N GLY A 390 -6.04 -2.12 21.26
CA GLY A 390 -6.51 -0.89 20.61
C GLY A 390 -5.92 0.42 21.16
N ALA A 391 -5.85 1.46 20.32
CA ALA A 391 -5.44 2.80 20.71
C ALA A 391 -6.43 3.40 21.72
N ARG A 392 -5.93 4.00 22.82
CA ARG A 392 -6.75 4.38 23.99
C ARG A 392 -8.03 5.14 23.63
N HIS A 393 -7.94 6.09 22.71
CA HIS A 393 -9.00 7.03 22.32
C HIS A 393 -10.13 6.44 21.44
N ILE A 394 -10.07 5.17 21.03
CA ILE A 394 -11.13 4.50 20.26
C ILE A 394 -11.63 3.22 20.94
N ARG A 395 -11.22 2.97 22.19
CA ARG A 395 -11.61 1.76 22.92
C ARG A 395 -13.08 1.82 23.32
N ALA A 396 -13.79 0.73 23.05
CA ALA A 396 -15.15 0.55 23.52
C ALA A 396 -15.21 0.46 25.06
N PRO A 397 -16.31 0.89 25.69
CA PRO A 397 -16.46 0.91 27.15
C PRO A 397 -16.26 -0.48 27.77
N GLU A 398 -16.76 -1.55 27.16
CA GLU A 398 -16.54 -2.92 27.64
C GLU A 398 -15.06 -3.34 27.64
N VAL A 399 -14.25 -2.79 26.72
CA VAL A 399 -12.81 -3.05 26.65
C VAL A 399 -12.05 -2.31 27.75
N ILE A 400 -12.45 -1.07 28.04
CA ILE A 400 -11.89 -0.27 29.15
C ILE A 400 -12.17 -0.99 30.49
N LEU A 401 -13.41 -1.46 30.64
CA LEU A 401 -13.93 -2.19 31.80
C LEU A 401 -13.42 -3.63 31.90
N GLY A 402 -12.68 -4.12 30.90
CA GLY A 402 -12.10 -5.47 30.90
C GLY A 402 -13.13 -6.61 30.88
N LEU A 403 -14.34 -6.33 30.37
CA LEU A 403 -15.42 -7.30 30.17
C LEU A 403 -15.17 -8.15 28.92
N ASP A 404 -15.98 -9.20 28.73
CA ASP A 404 -15.91 -10.02 27.52
C ASP A 404 -16.27 -9.18 26.29
N ARG A 405 -15.34 -9.12 25.34
CA ARG A 405 -15.44 -8.36 24.09
C ARG A 405 -16.12 -9.18 23.00
N GLY A 406 -17.04 -8.56 22.28
CA GLY A 406 -17.65 -9.11 21.05
C GLY A 406 -17.27 -8.28 19.83
N CYS A 407 -17.62 -8.77 18.63
CA CYS A 407 -17.31 -8.12 17.35
C CYS A 407 -17.94 -6.71 17.21
N VAL A 408 -18.91 -6.36 18.05
CA VAL A 408 -19.53 -5.02 18.11
C VAL A 408 -18.62 -3.97 18.75
N ALA A 409 -17.50 -4.36 19.38
CA ALA A 409 -16.49 -3.41 19.84
C ALA A 409 -15.82 -2.68 18.66
N ASP A 410 -15.68 -3.34 17.52
CA ASP A 410 -15.11 -2.72 16.31
C ASP A 410 -16.05 -1.67 15.71
N LEU A 411 -17.38 -1.85 15.88
CA LEU A 411 -18.38 -0.88 15.45
C LEU A 411 -18.34 0.39 16.29
N TRP A 412 -17.98 0.30 17.57
CA TRP A 412 -17.68 1.47 18.40
C TRP A 412 -16.48 2.25 17.86
N SER A 413 -15.38 1.55 17.57
CA SER A 413 -14.19 2.17 16.99
C SER A 413 -14.47 2.80 15.63
N LEU A 414 -15.31 2.18 14.80
CA LEU A 414 -15.80 2.75 13.55
C LEU A 414 -16.60 4.06 13.80
N GLY A 415 -17.48 4.07 14.79
CA GLY A 415 -18.21 5.29 15.19
C GLY A 415 -17.27 6.44 15.57
N CYS A 416 -16.23 6.14 16.36
CA CYS A 416 -15.20 7.12 16.74
C CYS A 416 -14.47 7.69 15.51
N LEU A 417 -14.11 6.82 14.56
CA LEU A 417 -13.43 7.22 13.32
C LEU A 417 -14.33 8.07 12.42
N LEU A 418 -15.61 7.69 12.26
CA LEU A 418 -16.56 8.43 11.45
C LEU A 418 -16.81 9.83 12.01
N TYR A 419 -16.90 9.96 13.33
CA TYR A 419 -16.93 11.27 13.98
C TYR A 419 -15.69 12.08 13.64
N THR A 420 -14.49 11.51 13.81
CA THR A 420 -13.22 12.22 13.53
C THR A 420 -13.08 12.61 12.07
N LEU A 421 -13.58 11.81 11.13
CA LEU A 421 -13.63 12.17 9.72
C LEU A 421 -14.59 13.34 9.45
N TYR A 422 -15.68 13.43 10.21
CA TYR A 422 -16.69 14.46 10.05
C TYR A 422 -16.27 15.80 10.69
N THR A 423 -15.70 15.79 11.89
CA THR A 423 -15.32 16.99 12.64
C THR A 423 -13.87 17.42 12.42
N GLY A 424 -13.00 16.50 12.02
CA GLY A 424 -11.55 16.71 11.97
C GLY A 424 -10.85 16.53 13.32
N GLU A 425 -11.58 16.25 14.40
CA GLU A 425 -11.08 16.15 15.77
C GLU A 425 -11.28 14.76 16.38
N ARG A 426 -10.47 14.38 17.36
CA ARG A 426 -10.61 13.08 18.04
C ARG A 426 -11.86 13.11 18.93
N LEU A 427 -12.68 12.05 18.85
CA LEU A 427 -13.88 11.95 19.68
C LEU A 427 -13.54 11.93 21.19
N PHE A 428 -12.48 11.21 21.59
CA PHE A 428 -12.06 11.13 23.01
C PHE A 428 -10.58 11.51 23.19
N PRO A 429 -10.25 12.78 23.45
CA PRO A 429 -8.88 13.26 23.63
C PRO A 429 -8.37 13.07 25.07
N VAL A 430 -8.40 11.84 25.59
CA VAL A 430 -8.18 11.54 27.03
C VAL A 430 -6.95 10.68 27.32
N HIS A 431 -6.38 10.87 28.52
CA HIS A 431 -5.09 10.30 28.93
C HIS A 431 -5.16 9.24 30.05
N ASP A 432 -6.31 9.01 30.68
CA ASP A 432 -6.56 7.94 31.66
C ASP A 432 -7.92 7.25 31.43
N GLU A 433 -8.17 6.15 32.15
CA GLU A 433 -9.34 5.30 31.91
C GLU A 433 -10.63 5.84 32.56
N MET A 434 -10.51 6.55 33.69
CA MET A 434 -11.66 7.17 34.35
C MET A 434 -12.17 8.36 33.54
N ALA A 435 -11.27 9.24 33.12
CA ALA A 435 -11.58 10.34 32.22
C ALA A 435 -12.17 9.84 30.90
N HIS A 436 -11.71 8.69 30.39
CA HIS A 436 -12.28 8.12 29.17
C HIS A 436 -13.72 7.65 29.36
N LEU A 437 -14.04 6.96 30.46
CA LEU A 437 -15.41 6.55 30.75
C LEU A 437 -16.32 7.77 31.02
N ALA A 438 -15.82 8.81 31.68
CA ALA A 438 -16.56 10.04 31.92
C ALA A 438 -16.83 10.81 30.61
N ALA A 439 -15.84 10.91 29.72
CA ALA A 439 -16.00 11.49 28.38
C ALA A 439 -17.01 10.70 27.54
N ILE A 440 -17.00 9.36 27.64
CA ILE A 440 -18.01 8.50 27.02
C ILE A 440 -19.42 8.86 27.51
N GLU A 441 -19.66 8.95 28.82
CA GLU A 441 -20.98 9.30 29.36
C GLU A 441 -21.42 10.73 28.97
N ARG A 442 -20.47 11.67 28.87
CA ARG A 442 -20.74 13.06 28.47
C ARG A 442 -21.13 13.19 27.01
N ILE A 443 -20.34 12.61 26.12
CA ILE A 443 -20.46 12.81 24.66
C ILE A 443 -21.64 12.01 24.09
N THR A 444 -21.81 10.76 24.54
CA THR A 444 -22.91 9.89 24.09
C THR A 444 -24.23 10.19 24.78
N GLU A 445 -24.19 10.94 25.90
CA GLU A 445 -25.32 11.20 26.79
C GLU A 445 -25.95 9.92 27.36
N GLN A 446 -25.19 8.82 27.36
CA GLN A 446 -25.59 7.54 27.94
C GLN A 446 -24.87 7.31 29.27
N ARG A 447 -25.43 6.44 30.11
CA ARG A 447 -24.78 6.00 31.35
C ARG A 447 -24.26 4.59 31.18
N VAL A 448 -23.14 4.27 31.81
CA VAL A 448 -22.62 2.91 31.86
C VAL A 448 -23.67 2.01 32.53
N PRO A 449 -24.20 0.98 31.84
CA PRO A 449 -25.22 0.11 32.41
C PRO A 449 -24.74 -0.57 33.69
N ARG A 450 -25.61 -0.67 34.69
CA ARG A 450 -25.33 -1.39 35.95
C ARG A 450 -24.93 -2.85 35.74
N ALA A 451 -25.39 -3.48 34.66
CA ALA A 451 -25.00 -4.84 34.30
C ALA A 451 -23.50 -4.92 33.93
N MET A 452 -22.96 -3.88 33.30
CA MET A 452 -21.54 -3.81 32.96
C MET A 452 -20.70 -3.54 34.21
N THR A 453 -21.13 -2.63 35.09
CA THR A 453 -20.37 -2.26 36.30
C THR A 453 -20.27 -3.39 37.33
N ARG A 454 -21.28 -4.27 37.41
CA ARG A 454 -21.26 -5.46 38.30
C ARG A 454 -20.29 -6.56 37.88
N ASN A 455 -19.95 -6.61 36.59
CA ASN A 455 -19.14 -7.69 36.02
C ASN A 455 -17.68 -7.25 35.79
N VAL A 456 -17.30 -6.05 36.25
CA VAL A 456 -15.94 -5.53 36.10
C VAL A 456 -14.97 -6.38 36.93
N PRO A 457 -13.92 -6.96 36.32
CA PRO A 457 -12.92 -7.74 37.05
C PRO A 457 -12.15 -6.89 38.08
N GLU A 458 -11.79 -7.49 39.21
CA GLU A 458 -11.10 -6.81 40.33
C GLU A 458 -9.81 -6.07 39.90
N ARG A 459 -9.02 -6.69 39.01
CA ARG A 459 -7.81 -6.09 38.40
C ARG A 459 -8.03 -4.73 37.72
N ILE A 460 -9.25 -4.44 37.27
CA ILE A 460 -9.60 -3.18 36.59
C ILE A 460 -9.93 -2.11 37.64
N LEU A 461 -10.58 -2.52 38.73
CA LEU A 461 -10.87 -1.66 39.88
C LEU A 461 -9.57 -1.22 40.56
N GLU A 462 -8.61 -2.15 40.73
CA GLU A 462 -7.27 -1.86 41.27
C GLU A 462 -6.47 -0.85 40.42
N LYS A 463 -6.78 -0.74 39.12
CA LYS A 463 -6.15 0.21 38.19
C LYS A 463 -6.78 1.61 38.18
N GLY A 464 -7.71 1.87 39.10
CA GLY A 464 -8.26 3.20 39.33
C GLY A 464 -9.63 3.47 38.71
N VAL A 465 -10.29 2.47 38.10
CA VAL A 465 -11.69 2.61 37.66
C VAL A 465 -12.61 2.32 38.84
N THR A 466 -13.42 3.30 39.25
CA THR A 466 -14.24 3.22 40.47
C THR A 466 -15.70 3.58 40.21
N PHE A 467 -16.59 2.98 41.01
CA PHE A 467 -18.03 3.17 40.92
C PHE A 467 -18.63 3.51 42.29
N GLU A 468 -19.64 4.35 42.32
CA GLU A 468 -20.47 4.62 43.50
C GLU A 468 -21.32 3.38 43.86
N SER A 469 -21.84 3.36 45.09
CA SER A 469 -22.69 2.27 45.61
C SER A 469 -23.95 1.99 44.77
N ASP A 470 -24.40 2.96 43.97
CA ASP A 470 -25.54 2.82 43.07
C ASP A 470 -25.15 2.42 41.63
N GLY A 471 -23.88 2.09 41.41
CA GLY A 471 -23.31 1.63 40.16
C GLY A 471 -23.00 2.73 39.14
N ARG A 472 -23.08 4.01 39.53
CA ARG A 472 -22.59 5.13 38.71
C ARG A 472 -21.07 5.20 38.74
N LEU A 473 -20.48 5.74 37.67
CA LEU A 473 -19.07 6.08 37.65
C LEU A 473 -18.77 7.05 38.80
N ALA A 474 -17.70 6.83 39.57
CA ALA A 474 -17.30 7.73 40.66
C ALA A 474 -16.61 9.00 40.12
N TRP A 475 -17.31 9.69 39.23
CA TRP A 475 -16.91 10.94 38.58
C TRP A 475 -17.86 12.07 38.99
N PRO A 476 -17.36 13.26 39.39
CA PRO A 476 -15.98 13.76 39.28
C PRO A 476 -15.07 13.44 40.49
N GLN A 477 -15.52 12.64 41.47
CA GLN A 477 -14.78 12.45 42.73
C GLN A 477 -13.42 11.75 42.56
N CYS A 478 -13.23 10.99 41.48
CA CYS A 478 -11.98 10.33 41.12
C CYS A 478 -11.22 11.00 39.97
N ALA A 479 -11.55 12.25 39.64
CA ALA A 479 -10.75 13.06 38.71
C ALA A 479 -9.37 13.37 39.30
N ALA A 480 -8.37 13.55 38.43
CA ALA A 480 -7.01 13.88 38.87
C ALA A 480 -6.93 15.29 39.48
N ASP A 481 -7.65 16.24 38.90
CA ASP A 481 -7.74 17.65 39.28
C ASP A 481 -9.04 18.29 38.74
N GLU A 482 -9.33 19.53 39.14
CA GLU A 482 -10.50 20.28 38.68
C GLU A 482 -10.43 20.65 37.18
N GLU A 483 -9.23 20.73 36.61
CA GLU A 483 -9.03 21.03 35.19
C GLU A 483 -9.56 19.88 34.32
N GLN A 484 -9.26 18.63 34.68
CA GLN A 484 -9.77 17.44 34.01
C GLN A 484 -11.31 17.33 34.09
N VAL A 485 -11.91 17.79 35.19
CA VAL A 485 -13.38 17.85 35.32
C VAL A 485 -13.96 18.83 34.32
N GLN A 486 -13.42 20.04 34.28
CA GLN A 486 -13.86 21.09 33.37
C GLN A 486 -13.66 20.69 31.90
N GLU A 487 -12.51 20.09 31.55
CA GLU A 487 -12.23 19.59 30.20
C GLU A 487 -13.31 18.63 29.71
N ILE A 488 -13.79 17.73 30.57
CA ILE A 488 -14.85 16.78 30.21
C ILE A 488 -16.22 17.47 30.17
N GLU A 489 -16.54 18.34 31.11
CA GLU A 489 -17.82 19.06 31.11
C GLU A 489 -17.99 19.93 29.86
N ASP A 490 -16.90 20.54 29.38
CA ASP A 490 -16.85 21.39 28.18
C ASP A 490 -16.90 20.60 26.85
N MET A 491 -16.78 19.27 26.87
CA MET A 491 -16.87 18.47 25.65
C MET A 491 -18.27 18.54 25.02
N PRO A 492 -18.38 18.82 23.71
CA PRO A 492 -19.68 18.85 23.04
C PRO A 492 -20.30 17.45 22.97
N THR A 493 -21.62 17.36 23.09
CA THR A 493 -22.34 16.10 22.83
C THR A 493 -22.27 15.71 21.36
N LEU A 494 -22.62 14.45 21.04
CA LEU A 494 -22.83 14.05 19.65
C LEU A 494 -23.86 14.92 18.93
N HIS A 495 -24.94 15.30 19.63
CA HIS A 495 -25.98 16.18 19.08
C HIS A 495 -25.48 17.60 18.79
N GLU A 496 -24.60 18.14 19.62
CA GLU A 496 -23.99 19.46 19.43
C GLU A 496 -22.91 19.46 18.34
N SER A 497 -22.22 18.32 18.18
CA SER A 497 -21.12 18.16 17.23
C SER A 497 -21.59 17.94 15.78
N VAL A 498 -22.80 17.43 15.58
CA VAL A 498 -23.36 17.13 14.25
C VAL A 498 -24.37 18.19 13.85
N LEU A 499 -24.21 18.75 12.64
CA LEU A 499 -25.14 19.76 12.13
C LEU A 499 -26.57 19.19 12.06
N SER A 500 -27.56 19.99 12.43
CA SER A 500 -28.97 19.56 12.51
C SER A 500 -29.55 19.01 11.21
N ARG A 501 -28.97 19.40 10.06
CA ARG A 501 -29.34 18.88 8.73
C ARG A 501 -28.77 17.50 8.41
N HIS A 502 -27.85 16.99 9.23
CA HIS A 502 -27.24 15.67 9.06
C HIS A 502 -27.77 14.68 10.12
N ASP A 503 -29.08 14.73 10.39
CA ASP A 503 -29.78 13.91 11.38
C ASP A 503 -29.66 12.39 11.10
N ILE A 504 -29.63 12.00 9.82
CA ILE A 504 -29.42 10.60 9.41
C ILE A 504 -28.00 10.15 9.79
N PHE A 505 -26.98 10.99 9.63
CA PHE A 505 -25.61 10.68 10.07
C PHE A 505 -25.51 10.62 11.60
N LEU A 506 -26.15 11.55 12.31
CA LEU A 506 -26.20 11.53 13.77
C LEU A 506 -26.84 10.25 14.31
N SER A 507 -27.99 9.84 13.75
CA SER A 507 -28.66 8.57 14.09
C SER A 507 -27.74 7.35 13.87
N PHE A 508 -26.92 7.39 12.80
CA PHE A 508 -25.95 6.33 12.54
C PHE A 508 -24.84 6.29 13.60
N LEU A 509 -24.26 7.45 13.94
CA LEU A 509 -23.25 7.55 14.99
C LEU A 509 -23.78 7.09 16.35
N GLN A 510 -25.02 7.44 16.71
CA GLN A 510 -25.66 6.99 17.94
C GLN A 510 -25.82 5.47 18.00
N GLY A 511 -26.18 4.84 16.87
CA GLY A 511 -26.26 3.38 16.80
C GLY A 511 -24.91 2.67 16.95
N LEU A 512 -23.84 3.27 16.44
CA LEU A 512 -22.47 2.75 16.57
C LEU A 512 -21.85 3.01 17.96
N LEU A 513 -22.20 4.14 18.59
CA LEU A 513 -21.69 4.62 19.87
C LEU A 513 -22.64 4.33 21.05
N GLU A 514 -23.46 3.30 20.94
CA GLU A 514 -24.26 2.78 22.05
C GLU A 514 -23.33 2.12 23.09
N ILE A 515 -23.43 2.52 24.36
CA ILE A 515 -22.53 2.02 25.41
C ILE A 515 -22.77 0.53 25.66
N ASP A 516 -24.03 0.08 25.72
CA ASP A 516 -24.39 -1.32 25.93
C ASP A 516 -24.10 -2.16 24.66
N PRO A 517 -23.13 -3.09 24.70
CA PRO A 517 -22.79 -3.91 23.54
C PRO A 517 -23.96 -4.75 23.03
N CYS A 518 -24.92 -5.11 23.90
CA CYS A 518 -26.10 -5.89 23.52
C CYS A 518 -27.11 -5.08 22.70
N ARG A 519 -27.06 -3.74 22.80
CA ARG A 519 -27.94 -2.80 22.10
C ARG A 519 -27.25 -2.12 20.93
N ARG A 520 -25.91 -2.12 20.92
CA ARG A 520 -25.09 -1.54 19.85
C ARG A 520 -25.37 -2.21 18.52
N MET A 521 -25.38 -1.40 17.49
CA MET A 521 -25.61 -1.85 16.12
C MET A 521 -24.57 -2.91 15.71
N THR A 522 -25.03 -3.98 15.07
CA THR A 522 -24.13 -4.98 14.46
C THR A 522 -23.72 -4.53 13.06
N ALA A 523 -22.66 -5.11 12.49
CA ALA A 523 -22.25 -4.82 11.11
C ALA A 523 -23.38 -5.05 10.10
N THR A 524 -24.16 -6.11 10.27
CA THR A 524 -25.30 -6.43 9.41
C THR A 524 -26.39 -5.35 9.50
N THR A 525 -26.70 -4.88 10.71
CA THR A 525 -27.68 -3.81 10.92
C THR A 525 -27.16 -2.47 10.42
N ALA A 526 -25.86 -2.19 10.60
CA ALA A 526 -25.23 -0.95 10.14
C ALA A 526 -25.27 -0.81 8.62
N LEU A 527 -25.03 -1.89 7.88
CA LEU A 527 -25.13 -1.90 6.41
C LEU A 527 -26.54 -1.61 5.88
N GLN A 528 -27.57 -1.80 6.70
CA GLN A 528 -28.97 -1.51 6.36
C GLN A 528 -29.40 -0.11 6.79
N HIS A 529 -28.53 0.65 7.45
CA HIS A 529 -28.86 1.97 7.95
C HIS A 529 -29.04 2.98 6.79
N PRO A 530 -30.05 3.88 6.83
CA PRO A 530 -30.30 4.84 5.75
C PRO A 530 -29.10 5.70 5.36
N PHE A 531 -28.18 5.96 6.31
CA PHE A 531 -26.92 6.66 6.05
C PHE A 531 -26.07 6.03 4.93
N LEU A 532 -26.05 4.70 4.82
CA LEU A 532 -25.26 3.96 3.83
C LEU A 532 -26.04 3.68 2.53
N HIS A 533 -27.27 4.17 2.42
CA HIS A 533 -28.09 4.12 1.22
C HIS A 533 -28.16 5.50 0.56
N LYS A 534 -28.79 5.59 -0.64
CA LYS A 534 -28.83 6.82 -1.44
C LYS A 534 -29.37 8.03 -0.65
N ASP A 535 -30.29 7.81 0.28
CA ASP A 535 -30.94 8.85 1.09
C ASP A 535 -30.00 9.48 2.14
N GLY A 536 -28.92 8.78 2.52
CA GLY A 536 -27.91 9.28 3.45
C GLY A 536 -26.86 10.19 2.82
N LEU A 537 -26.64 10.10 1.51
CA LEU A 537 -25.66 10.95 0.82
C LEU A 537 -26.25 12.32 0.46
N THR A 538 -27.57 12.39 0.24
CA THR A 538 -28.27 13.63 -0.12
C THR A 538 -28.29 14.67 1.00
N GLN A 539 -28.08 14.28 2.27
CA GLN A 539 -27.97 15.24 3.38
C GLN A 539 -26.67 16.07 3.33
N PHE A 540 -25.67 15.66 2.54
CA PHE A 540 -24.41 16.38 2.33
C PHE A 540 -24.35 17.12 0.99
N ASP A 541 -25.35 16.95 0.13
CA ASP A 541 -25.48 17.70 -1.11
C ASP A 541 -25.92 19.14 -0.78
N ARG A 542 -25.17 20.13 -1.27
CA ARG A 542 -25.50 21.54 -1.08
C ARG A 542 -26.62 21.94 -2.03
N ASP A 543 -27.81 22.14 -1.50
CA ASP A 543 -28.66 23.22 -2.00
C ASP A 543 -28.29 24.49 -1.21
N GLU A 544 -27.74 25.46 -1.94
CA GLU A 544 -27.08 26.74 -1.56
C GLU A 544 -25.54 26.78 -1.51
#